data_AF-A0A672IEB7-F1
#
_entry.id   AF-A0A672IEB7-F1
#
_cell.length_a   1.000
_cell.length_b   1.000
_cell.length_c   1.000
_cell.angle_alpha   90.00
_cell.angle_beta   90.00
_cell.angle_gamma   90.00
#
_symmetry.space_group_name_H-M   'P 1'
#
loop_
_entity.id
_entity.type
_entity.pdbx_description
1 polymer ?
#
loop_
_entity_poly.entity_id
_entity_poly.type
_entity_poly.pdbx_seq_one_letter_code
_entity_poly.pdbx_strand_id
1 'polypeptide(L)'
;MEAAAQIPAGRTTRGGGVHVEIIQGTIETQQVDALVSPMIGYNPQTSRIGNTLHQRVGPQLTAAFEAAAGSEVMVGVPVLVENLPGLPSHAVFFLSLCPWNGDPDGAAVEVLKMGIDSILTTCDSRGFGSVVFPVLGAGLMLPFPIAVVAKVLLEGIYTFQQQRTSSRPLTVRIVIHPDDHVSSEIFKSAQEEIHRNQVQESKRIVLLGKTGSGKSSLANIILGENLFTANHSSVSGTATCQAETRDVSDRKITLVDTPGLFDTERSEEDLKPEILKCITECAPGIHAFLIVLKVETFSEQEQAVISRICEYFSADALKYGVVVFTFGDQLNEGMKIEEFISENPKLSDLVNSCGGRCHVFDNKYWKNNTLQNDYRSNRFQREELLKTIDKLTVKRNGQCYTNDMLQGVEREIQREEDQIKQSSPENLPPEEIRNQARRQVANRFLIELAGVTTGALLGALFGIEALVRVVTMAVTQISQTKYQVMKRVKGSIVCKGSAGAVSATAVVVGGQAALAVGAAGGLVGGAIGHEAAQEAETVLDAVIKVGTALTEQRRNLIQSLEDTP
;
A
#
# COMPACT_ATOMS: atom_id res chain seq x y z
N MET A 1 31.88 -22.80 40.47
CA MET A 1 31.88 -23.46 39.15
C MET A 1 30.45 -23.55 38.71
N GLU A 2 30.02 -22.66 37.82
CA GLU A 2 28.67 -22.65 37.28
C GLU A 2 28.80 -22.29 35.81
N ALA A 3 28.24 -23.12 34.93
CA ALA A 3 28.58 -23.11 33.52
C ALA A 3 27.71 -22.10 32.77
N ALA A 4 28.34 -21.09 32.16
CA ALA A 4 27.67 -20.20 31.24
C ALA A 4 27.24 -20.98 29.99
N ALA A 5 25.93 -21.08 29.76
CA ALA A 5 25.37 -21.70 28.57
C ALA A 5 25.72 -20.88 27.32
N GLN A 6 26.43 -21.51 26.38
CA GLN A 6 26.75 -20.90 25.09
C GLN A 6 25.48 -20.86 24.22
N ILE A 7 25.04 -19.65 23.87
CA ILE A 7 24.02 -19.44 22.84
C ILE A 7 24.68 -19.74 21.48
N PRO A 8 24.16 -20.68 20.67
CA PRO A 8 24.79 -21.05 19.40
C PRO A 8 24.68 -19.93 18.37
N ALA A 9 25.75 -19.73 17.59
CA ALA A 9 25.81 -18.71 16.56
C ALA A 9 24.67 -18.86 15.54
N GLY A 10 23.95 -17.76 15.30
CA GLY A 10 22.85 -17.70 14.33
C GLY A 10 23.31 -18.09 12.93
N ARG A 11 22.49 -18.89 12.24
CA ARG A 11 22.74 -19.30 10.84
C ARG A 11 22.87 -18.07 9.94
N THR A 12 23.99 -17.98 9.24
CA THR A 12 24.20 -16.99 8.17
C THR A 12 23.25 -17.27 7.00
N THR A 13 22.20 -16.46 6.89
CA THR A 13 21.33 -16.41 5.71
C THR A 13 22.10 -15.79 4.54
N ARG A 14 22.82 -16.63 3.78
CA ARG A 14 23.41 -16.23 2.49
C ARG A 14 22.30 -15.95 1.46
N GLY A 15 21.85 -14.70 1.41
CA GLY A 15 20.98 -14.13 0.40
C GLY A 15 21.26 -12.62 0.29
N GLY A 16 21.35 -12.09 -0.92
CA GLY A 16 21.73 -10.70 -1.16
C GLY A 16 20.64 -9.72 -0.73
N GLY A 17 20.83 -9.08 0.43
CA GLY A 17 19.92 -8.08 0.98
C GLY A 17 20.68 -6.98 1.73
N VAL A 18 19.94 -6.05 2.34
CA VAL A 18 20.50 -5.02 3.23
C VAL A 18 20.58 -5.59 4.64
N HIS A 19 21.72 -5.47 5.31
CA HIS A 19 21.93 -5.90 6.69
C HIS A 19 22.13 -4.68 7.58
N VAL A 20 21.36 -4.57 8.68
CA VAL A 20 21.42 -3.43 9.60
C VAL A 20 22.06 -3.86 10.92
N GLU A 21 23.22 -3.28 11.23
CA GLU A 21 23.97 -3.51 12.47
C GLU A 21 23.91 -2.25 13.35
N ILE A 22 23.37 -2.35 14.56
CA ILE A 22 23.33 -1.25 15.53
C ILE A 22 24.41 -1.50 16.59
N ILE A 23 25.45 -0.66 16.60
CA ILE A 23 26.67 -0.88 17.39
C ILE A 23 27.00 0.33 18.27
N GLN A 24 27.45 0.05 19.49
CA GLN A 24 28.05 1.07 20.36
C GLN A 24 29.56 1.17 20.06
N GLY A 25 30.05 2.36 19.75
CA GLY A 25 31.42 2.56 19.29
C GLY A 25 31.70 3.99 18.82
N THR A 26 32.91 4.22 18.31
CA THR A 26 33.27 5.45 17.60
C THR A 26 33.21 5.19 16.09
N ILE A 27 32.67 6.15 15.33
CA ILE A 27 32.46 5.97 13.89
C ILE A 27 33.78 5.98 13.12
N GLU A 28 34.78 6.70 13.61
CA GLU A 28 36.10 6.88 13.01
C GLU A 28 37.03 5.66 13.18
N THR A 29 36.55 4.58 13.82
CA THR A 29 37.24 3.30 13.97
C THR A 29 36.59 2.17 13.17
N GLN A 30 35.46 2.42 12.49
CA GLN A 30 34.75 1.40 11.72
C GLN A 30 35.44 1.17 10.37
N GLN A 31 35.69 -0.10 10.04
CA GLN A 31 36.14 -0.51 8.72
C GLN A 31 34.91 -0.72 7.83
N VAL A 32 34.65 0.25 6.95
CA VAL A 32 33.56 0.27 5.96
C VAL A 32 34.00 1.02 4.70
N ASP A 33 33.29 0.82 3.60
CA ASP A 33 33.60 1.48 2.32
C ASP A 33 33.26 2.98 2.38
N ALA A 34 32.12 3.34 2.98
CA ALA A 34 31.66 4.72 3.09
C ALA A 34 31.27 5.15 4.52
N LEU A 35 31.57 6.39 4.88
CA LEU A 35 31.24 7.00 6.17
C LEU A 35 30.39 8.26 5.99
N VAL A 36 29.34 8.41 6.80
CA VAL A 36 28.48 9.59 6.79
C VAL A 36 28.93 10.60 7.86
N SER A 37 29.29 11.81 7.43
CA SER A 37 29.63 12.93 8.29
C SER A 37 28.53 14.00 8.16
N PRO A 38 27.68 14.23 9.18
CA PRO A 38 26.73 15.33 9.16
C PRO A 38 27.48 16.67 9.18
N MET A 39 26.89 17.69 8.58
CA MET A 39 27.36 19.07 8.62
C MET A 39 26.21 20.07 8.52
N ILE A 40 26.53 21.36 8.54
CA ILE A 40 25.56 22.46 8.42
C ILE A 40 26.13 23.47 7.44
N GLY A 41 25.35 23.79 6.40
CA GLY A 41 25.77 24.71 5.34
C GLY A 41 27.00 24.18 4.59
N TYR A 42 27.89 25.10 4.22
CA TYR A 42 29.06 24.85 3.37
C TYR A 42 30.34 24.55 4.17
N ASN A 43 30.25 23.97 5.37
CA ASN A 43 31.43 23.71 6.20
C ASN A 43 31.47 22.25 6.70
N PRO A 44 32.39 21.41 6.17
CA PRO A 44 32.48 19.99 6.54
C PRO A 44 32.95 19.78 8.00
N GLN A 45 33.42 20.83 8.69
CA GLN A 45 33.95 20.78 10.06
C GLN A 45 32.93 21.20 11.14
N THR A 46 31.63 21.36 10.84
CA THR A 46 30.66 21.76 11.89
C THR A 46 30.26 20.63 12.84
N SER A 47 30.55 19.37 12.50
CA SER A 47 30.32 18.21 13.38
C SER A 47 31.62 17.71 14.02
N ARG A 48 31.49 16.96 15.13
CA ARG A 48 32.61 16.26 15.78
C ARG A 48 33.35 15.36 14.79
N ILE A 49 32.61 14.63 13.97
CA ILE A 49 33.14 13.69 12.96
C ILE A 49 33.95 14.46 11.91
N GLY A 50 33.38 15.53 11.37
CA GLY A 50 34.06 16.43 10.42
C GLY A 50 35.37 17.01 10.96
N ASN A 51 35.38 17.45 12.22
CA ASN A 51 36.59 17.88 12.91
C ASN A 51 37.62 16.75 13.06
N THR A 52 37.21 15.54 13.50
CA THR A 52 38.14 14.39 13.62
C THR A 52 38.77 14.04 12.26
N LEU A 53 37.98 14.06 11.18
CA LEU A 53 38.48 13.83 9.82
C LEU A 53 39.46 14.92 9.39
N HIS A 54 39.15 16.20 9.64
CA HIS A 54 40.06 17.31 9.32
C HIS A 54 41.37 17.25 10.13
N GLN A 55 41.33 16.83 11.39
CA GLN A 55 42.54 16.62 12.20
C GLN A 55 43.44 15.49 11.68
N ARG A 56 42.87 14.47 11.02
CA ARG A 56 43.64 13.36 10.42
C ARG A 56 44.21 13.67 9.03
N VAL A 57 43.41 14.32 8.18
CA VAL A 57 43.74 14.55 6.76
C VAL A 57 44.33 15.94 6.53
N GLY A 58 44.04 16.90 7.40
CA GLY A 58 44.45 18.29 7.27
C GLY A 58 43.67 19.07 6.20
N PRO A 59 44.23 20.20 5.72
CA PRO A 59 43.58 21.10 4.76
C PRO A 59 43.12 20.45 3.45
N GLN A 60 43.73 19.31 3.06
CA GLN A 60 43.36 18.56 1.87
C GLN A 60 41.89 18.08 1.90
N LEU A 61 41.33 17.82 3.09
CA LEU A 61 39.92 17.45 3.23
C LEU A 61 38.98 18.58 2.81
N THR A 62 39.30 19.81 3.22
CA THR A 62 38.49 20.99 2.87
C THR A 62 38.61 21.29 1.38
N ALA A 63 39.81 21.23 0.80
CA ALA A 63 40.01 21.40 -0.64
C ALA A 63 39.28 20.33 -1.48
N ALA A 64 39.31 19.06 -1.04
CA ALA A 64 38.58 17.97 -1.72
C ALA A 64 37.06 18.11 -1.59
N PHE A 65 36.57 18.55 -0.42
CA PHE A 65 35.17 18.88 -0.22
C PHE A 65 34.71 20.04 -1.11
N GLU A 66 35.45 21.14 -1.15
CA GLU A 66 35.14 22.31 -1.99
C GLU A 66 35.13 21.94 -3.48
N ALA A 67 36.08 21.12 -3.94
CA ALA A 67 36.11 20.62 -5.31
C ALA A 67 34.91 19.70 -5.65
N ALA A 68 34.40 18.95 -4.69
CA ALA A 68 33.24 18.07 -4.87
C ALA A 68 31.88 18.80 -4.71
N ALA A 69 31.84 19.84 -3.88
CA ALA A 69 30.64 20.63 -3.61
C ALA A 69 30.39 21.74 -4.65
N GLY A 70 31.43 22.26 -5.30
CA GLY A 70 31.30 23.32 -6.31
C GLY A 70 31.11 24.70 -5.70
N SER A 71 29.98 25.35 -5.97
CA SER A 71 29.68 26.71 -5.46
C SER A 71 28.60 26.74 -4.37
N GLU A 72 27.76 25.71 -4.27
CA GLU A 72 26.64 25.64 -3.33
C GLU A 72 26.40 24.21 -2.86
N VAL A 73 25.94 24.03 -1.62
CA VAL A 73 25.50 22.72 -1.11
C VAL A 73 24.00 22.76 -0.87
N MET A 74 23.27 21.89 -1.58
CA MET A 74 21.86 21.65 -1.34
C MET A 74 21.66 20.83 -0.07
N VAL A 75 20.75 21.26 0.80
CA VAL A 75 20.42 20.53 2.04
C VAL A 75 19.70 19.22 1.68
N GLY A 76 20.05 18.12 2.36
CA GLY A 76 19.51 16.79 2.05
C GLY A 76 20.20 16.08 0.89
N VAL A 77 21.13 16.73 0.16
CA VAL A 77 21.97 16.09 -0.85
C VAL A 77 23.39 15.92 -0.29
N PRO A 78 23.94 14.69 -0.25
CA PRO A 78 25.27 14.45 0.30
C PRO A 78 26.39 14.81 -0.69
N VAL A 79 27.41 15.53 -0.24
CA VAL A 79 28.65 15.73 -1.01
C VAL A 79 29.56 14.51 -0.79
N LEU A 80 29.90 13.81 -1.86
CA LEU A 80 30.75 12.61 -1.81
C LEU A 80 32.22 12.96 -2.08
N VAL A 81 33.09 12.65 -1.12
CA VAL A 81 34.56 12.73 -1.25
C VAL A 81 35.14 11.32 -1.21
N GLU A 82 35.97 10.95 -2.19
CA GLU A 82 36.51 9.59 -2.36
C GLU A 82 38.05 9.59 -2.43
N ASN A 83 38.68 8.49 -2.04
CA ASN A 83 40.10 8.17 -2.29
C ASN A 83 41.13 9.18 -1.73
N LEU A 84 40.76 9.96 -0.70
CA LEU A 84 41.65 10.93 -0.08
C LEU A 84 42.56 10.27 0.98
N PRO A 85 43.90 10.41 0.90
CA PRO A 85 44.82 9.77 1.85
C PRO A 85 44.56 10.19 3.30
N GLY A 86 44.58 9.22 4.22
CA GLY A 86 44.36 9.44 5.66
C GLY A 86 42.89 9.34 6.12
N LEU A 87 41.94 9.16 5.20
CA LEU A 87 40.56 8.80 5.56
C LEU A 87 40.49 7.38 6.16
N PRO A 88 39.52 7.13 7.08
CA PRO A 88 39.28 5.80 7.65
C PRO A 88 38.52 4.85 6.71
N SER A 89 37.93 5.37 5.63
CA SER A 89 37.09 4.69 4.64
C SER A 89 37.47 5.13 3.22
N HIS A 90 37.06 4.39 2.19
CA HIS A 90 37.27 4.78 0.79
C HIS A 90 36.51 6.07 0.44
N ALA A 91 35.32 6.24 0.99
CA ALA A 91 34.41 7.36 0.75
C ALA A 91 33.94 8.03 2.05
N VAL A 92 33.67 9.34 1.98
CA VAL A 92 32.94 10.11 2.99
C VAL A 92 31.81 10.88 2.33
N PHE A 93 30.60 10.71 2.85
CA PHE A 93 29.41 11.51 2.52
C PHE A 93 29.27 12.64 3.53
N PHE A 94 29.41 13.89 3.08
CA PHE A 94 29.13 15.08 3.87
C PHE A 94 27.67 15.50 3.67
N LEU A 95 26.83 15.26 4.68
CA LEU A 95 25.38 15.51 4.59
C LEU A 95 25.00 16.80 5.33
N SER A 96 24.60 17.82 4.58
CA SER A 96 24.00 19.05 5.15
C SER A 96 22.55 18.77 5.54
N LEU A 97 22.16 19.13 6.77
CA LEU A 97 20.81 18.94 7.31
C LEU A 97 20.21 20.26 7.83
N CYS A 98 18.88 20.35 7.80
CA CYS A 98 18.13 21.40 8.48
C CYS A 98 18.05 21.11 9.99
N PRO A 99 18.16 22.11 10.88
CA PRO A 99 17.85 21.93 12.29
C PRO A 99 16.39 21.52 12.49
N TRP A 100 16.16 20.65 13.48
CA TRP A 100 14.82 20.26 13.92
C TRP A 100 13.98 21.48 14.34
N ASN A 101 12.74 21.52 13.86
CA ASN A 101 11.79 22.62 14.05
C ASN A 101 10.60 22.26 14.97
N GLY A 102 10.57 21.05 15.53
CA GLY A 102 9.46 20.55 16.37
C GLY A 102 8.38 19.76 15.63
N ASP A 103 8.47 19.62 14.31
CA ASP A 103 7.44 19.03 13.45
C ASP A 103 7.87 17.67 12.86
N PRO A 104 7.28 16.54 13.29
CA PRO A 104 7.69 15.19 12.87
C PRO A 104 7.41 14.89 11.39
N ASP A 105 6.51 15.64 10.75
CA ASP A 105 6.19 15.52 9.33
C ASP A 105 6.69 16.76 8.54
N GLY A 106 7.49 17.61 9.20
CA GLY A 106 7.99 18.86 8.66
C GLY A 106 9.21 18.73 7.75
N ALA A 107 9.56 19.83 7.09
CA ALA A 107 10.64 19.89 6.10
C ALA A 107 12.00 19.38 6.61
N ALA A 108 12.29 19.49 7.91
CA ALA A 108 13.53 18.97 8.50
C ALA A 108 13.62 17.43 8.44
N VAL A 109 12.49 16.72 8.59
CA VAL A 109 12.41 15.26 8.47
C VAL A 109 12.43 14.82 7.02
N GLU A 110 11.76 15.52 6.10
CA GLU A 110 11.85 15.23 4.66
C GLU A 110 13.27 15.40 4.11
N VAL A 111 13.99 16.44 4.56
CA VAL A 111 15.41 16.63 4.25
C VAL A 111 16.27 15.48 4.79
N LEU A 112 15.97 14.95 5.99
CA LEU A 112 16.67 13.79 6.55
C LEU A 112 16.37 12.51 5.74
N LYS A 113 15.11 12.25 5.40
CA LYS A 113 14.70 11.12 4.53
C LYS A 113 15.42 11.15 3.18
N MET A 114 15.42 12.31 2.52
CA MET A 114 16.11 12.54 1.24
C MET A 114 17.61 12.26 1.34
N GLY A 115 18.26 12.71 2.41
CA GLY A 115 19.68 12.45 2.65
C GLY A 115 20.00 10.96 2.82
N ILE A 116 19.16 10.22 3.55
CA ILE A 116 19.32 8.78 3.76
C ILE A 116 19.16 8.02 2.45
N ASP A 117 18.08 8.28 1.70
CA ASP A 117 17.80 7.64 0.42
C ASP A 117 18.92 7.91 -0.61
N SER A 118 19.35 9.17 -0.71
CA SER A 118 20.44 9.57 -1.62
C SER A 118 21.77 8.86 -1.30
N ILE A 119 22.11 8.72 -0.01
CA ILE A 119 23.31 7.97 0.42
C ILE A 119 23.19 6.49 0.06
N LEU A 120 22.07 5.84 0.37
CA LEU A 120 21.88 4.40 0.12
C LEU A 120 21.86 4.07 -1.38
N THR A 121 21.17 4.88 -2.17
CA THR A 121 21.13 4.79 -3.64
C THR A 121 22.50 5.05 -4.27
N THR A 122 23.29 5.99 -3.71
CA THR A 122 24.68 6.20 -4.14
C THR A 122 25.57 5.01 -3.78
N CYS A 123 25.40 4.40 -2.59
CA CYS A 123 26.16 3.20 -2.21
C CYS A 123 25.93 2.03 -3.18
N ASP A 124 24.69 1.76 -3.57
CA ASP A 124 24.38 0.65 -4.48
C ASP A 124 24.88 0.89 -5.91
N SER A 125 24.66 2.10 -6.43
CA SER A 125 25.13 2.48 -7.77
C SER A 125 26.66 2.53 -7.89
N ARG A 126 27.37 2.95 -6.83
CA ARG A 126 28.84 2.88 -6.73
C ARG A 126 29.38 1.51 -6.36
N GLY A 127 28.53 0.58 -5.92
CA GLY A 127 28.91 -0.78 -5.55
C GLY A 127 29.62 -0.89 -4.20
N PHE A 128 29.41 0.07 -3.28
CA PHE A 128 29.86 -0.03 -1.90
C PHE A 128 29.14 -1.19 -1.20
N GLY A 129 29.88 -2.05 -0.51
CA GLY A 129 29.33 -3.18 0.26
C GLY A 129 28.94 -2.79 1.68
N SER A 130 29.38 -1.63 2.17
CA SER A 130 29.14 -1.17 3.53
C SER A 130 29.14 0.36 3.67
N VAL A 131 28.23 0.87 4.51
CA VAL A 131 28.13 2.29 4.86
C VAL A 131 27.86 2.45 6.35
N VAL A 132 28.47 3.46 6.98
CA VAL A 132 28.24 3.77 8.40
C VAL A 132 27.56 5.13 8.60
N PHE A 133 26.45 5.11 9.32
CA PHE A 133 25.69 6.27 9.78
C PHE A 133 25.96 6.53 11.27
N PRO A 134 26.19 7.79 11.69
CA PRO A 134 26.02 8.18 13.08
C PRO A 134 24.55 8.39 13.40
N VAL A 135 24.21 8.68 14.66
CA VAL A 135 22.89 9.22 15.02
C VAL A 135 22.74 10.64 14.45
N LEU A 136 22.26 10.72 13.20
CA LEU A 136 22.10 11.97 12.47
C LEU A 136 21.18 12.93 13.22
N GLY A 137 21.66 14.14 13.52
CA GLY A 137 20.84 15.19 14.11
C GLY A 137 20.74 15.23 15.64
N ALA A 138 21.22 14.22 16.38
CA ALA A 138 21.20 14.20 17.85
C ALA A 138 22.25 15.11 18.54
N GLY A 139 22.85 16.04 17.79
CA GLY A 139 23.78 17.04 18.32
C GLY A 139 23.09 18.39 18.56
N LEU A 140 23.67 19.22 19.43
CA LEU A 140 23.15 20.55 19.83
C LEU A 140 22.76 21.48 18.68
N MET A 141 23.34 21.29 17.48
CA MET A 141 23.14 22.16 16.32
C MET A 141 21.99 21.72 15.39
N LEU A 142 21.45 20.51 15.54
CA LEU A 142 20.39 19.97 14.68
C LEU A 142 19.13 19.53 15.46
N PRO A 143 19.03 19.80 16.77
CA PRO A 143 18.56 18.91 17.84
C PRO A 143 17.33 18.04 17.52
N PHE A 144 17.49 16.99 16.72
CA PHE A 144 16.42 16.02 16.44
C PHE A 144 16.18 15.12 17.67
N PRO A 145 14.91 14.83 18.02
CA PRO A 145 14.60 13.79 19.01
C PRO A 145 15.10 12.43 18.50
N ILE A 146 15.86 11.71 19.33
CA ILE A 146 16.51 10.44 18.97
C ILE A 146 15.50 9.41 18.44
N ALA A 147 14.28 9.38 18.99
CA ALA A 147 13.20 8.50 18.51
C ALA A 147 12.77 8.81 17.06
N VAL A 148 12.72 10.10 16.66
CA VAL A 148 12.43 10.53 15.29
C VAL A 148 13.56 10.09 14.35
N VAL A 149 14.83 10.29 14.77
CA VAL A 149 16.01 9.85 13.99
C VAL A 149 16.01 8.33 13.80
N ALA A 150 15.76 7.57 14.87
CA ALA A 150 15.74 6.11 14.84
C ALA A 150 14.66 5.59 13.89
N LYS A 151 13.44 6.12 14.00
CA LYS A 151 12.33 5.80 13.10
C LYS A 151 12.69 6.12 11.65
N VAL A 152 13.03 7.37 11.35
CA VAL A 152 13.29 7.85 9.98
C VAL A 152 14.47 7.10 9.32
N LEU A 153 15.54 6.83 10.05
CA LEU A 153 16.70 6.11 9.52
C LEU A 153 16.36 4.64 9.22
N LEU A 154 15.71 3.94 10.15
CA LEU A 154 15.38 2.52 9.97
C LEU A 154 14.26 2.31 8.94
N GLU A 155 13.22 3.18 8.91
CA GLU A 155 12.19 3.18 7.87
C GLU A 155 12.77 3.54 6.48
N GLY A 156 13.72 4.47 6.42
CA GLY A 156 14.42 4.82 5.19
C GLY A 156 15.23 3.64 4.64
N ILE A 157 16.02 2.97 5.49
CA ILE A 157 16.77 1.76 5.10
C ILE A 157 15.84 0.63 4.66
N TYR A 158 14.71 0.45 5.35
CA TYR A 158 13.70 -0.54 4.97
C TYR A 158 13.04 -0.23 3.62
N THR A 159 12.63 1.02 3.41
CA THR A 159 12.02 1.49 2.15
C THR A 159 12.99 1.31 0.98
N PHE A 160 14.25 1.70 1.18
CA PHE A 160 15.32 1.48 0.22
C PHE A 160 15.49 -0.02 -0.11
N GLN A 161 15.54 -0.90 0.90
CA GLN A 161 15.62 -2.35 0.70
C GLN A 161 14.44 -2.90 -0.14
N GLN A 162 13.23 -2.35 0.05
CA GLN A 162 12.02 -2.77 -0.68
C GLN A 162 11.99 -2.30 -2.15
N GLN A 163 12.62 -1.16 -2.44
CA GLN A 163 12.67 -0.56 -3.79
C GLN A 163 13.90 -1.01 -4.60
N ARG A 164 14.96 -1.46 -3.93
CA ARG A 164 16.22 -1.87 -4.53
C ARG A 164 16.08 -3.10 -5.42
N THR A 165 16.60 -3.01 -6.65
CA THR A 165 16.64 -4.09 -7.64
C THR A 165 17.94 -4.89 -7.63
N SER A 166 19.01 -4.33 -7.04
CA SER A 166 20.34 -4.94 -6.91
C SER A 166 20.37 -6.05 -5.86
N SER A 167 20.88 -7.22 -6.25
CA SER A 167 21.08 -8.38 -5.38
C SER A 167 22.42 -8.39 -4.64
N ARG A 168 23.18 -7.27 -4.65
CA ARG A 168 24.46 -7.17 -3.93
C ARG A 168 24.20 -6.99 -2.42
N PRO A 169 24.93 -7.69 -1.53
CA PRO A 169 24.82 -7.41 -0.10
C PRO A 169 25.26 -5.96 0.20
N LEU A 170 24.55 -5.28 1.10
CA LEU A 170 24.93 -3.97 1.62
C LEU A 170 24.77 -3.98 3.15
N THR A 171 25.83 -3.74 3.89
CA THR A 171 25.77 -3.60 5.36
C THR A 171 25.66 -2.13 5.74
N VAL A 172 24.55 -1.75 6.37
CA VAL A 172 24.34 -0.43 6.97
C VAL A 172 24.64 -0.53 8.47
N ARG A 173 25.70 0.14 8.91
CA ARG A 173 26.06 0.24 10.34
C ARG A 173 25.51 1.54 10.92
N ILE A 174 24.82 1.46 12.05
CA ILE A 174 24.40 2.60 12.84
C ILE A 174 25.29 2.64 14.09
N VAL A 175 26.16 3.65 14.18
CA VAL A 175 27.09 3.83 15.30
C VAL A 175 26.54 4.82 16.30
N ILE A 176 26.44 4.37 17.54
CA ILE A 176 26.00 5.12 18.71
C ILE A 176 27.20 5.25 19.66
N HIS A 177 27.36 6.41 20.32
CA HIS A 177 28.52 6.63 21.20
C HIS A 177 28.59 5.56 22.30
N PRO A 178 29.78 5.12 22.77
CA PRO A 178 29.88 4.04 23.76
C PRO A 178 29.09 4.31 25.04
N ASP A 179 29.12 5.55 25.52
CA ASP A 179 28.43 5.98 26.75
C ASP A 179 26.93 6.29 26.54
N ASP A 180 26.44 6.30 25.30
CA ASP A 180 25.04 6.61 24.98
C ASP A 180 24.20 5.33 24.90
N HIS A 181 23.93 4.76 26.08
CA HIS A 181 23.06 3.59 26.22
C HIS A 181 21.59 3.91 25.90
N VAL A 182 21.12 5.13 26.17
CA VAL A 182 19.73 5.55 25.94
C VAL A 182 19.40 5.54 24.45
N SER A 183 20.25 6.14 23.60
CA SER A 183 20.07 6.03 22.15
C SER A 183 20.18 4.57 21.67
N SER A 184 21.09 3.77 22.25
CA SER A 184 21.24 2.34 21.90
C SER A 184 19.96 1.54 22.17
N GLU A 185 19.28 1.79 23.29
CA GLU A 185 18.01 1.16 23.63
C GLU A 185 16.86 1.65 22.74
N ILE A 186 16.78 2.96 22.44
CA ILE A 186 15.76 3.51 21.51
C ILE A 186 15.93 2.91 20.11
N PHE A 187 17.16 2.88 19.58
CA PHE A 187 17.44 2.34 18.25
C PHE A 187 17.16 0.83 18.15
N LYS A 188 17.51 0.04 19.18
CA LYS A 188 17.14 -1.38 19.25
C LYS A 188 15.62 -1.56 19.35
N SER A 189 14.94 -0.78 20.17
CA SER A 189 13.48 -0.84 20.33
C SER A 189 12.76 -0.51 19.02
N ALA A 190 13.21 0.50 18.30
CA ALA A 190 12.68 0.87 16.97
C ALA A 190 13.01 -0.19 15.91
N GLN A 191 14.20 -0.80 15.94
CA GLN A 191 14.55 -1.92 15.05
C GLN A 191 13.67 -3.14 15.33
N GLU A 192 13.43 -3.47 16.59
CA GLU A 192 12.50 -4.52 16.98
C GLU A 192 11.05 -4.17 16.63
N GLU A 193 10.63 -2.91 16.71
CA GLU A 193 9.28 -2.48 16.32
C GLU A 193 9.08 -2.63 14.82
N ILE A 194 10.03 -2.18 14.00
CA ILE A 194 10.01 -2.38 12.55
C ILE A 194 10.09 -3.88 12.21
N HIS A 195 10.89 -4.67 12.92
CA HIS A 195 10.95 -6.11 12.72
C HIS A 195 9.69 -6.85 13.19
N ARG A 196 9.05 -6.40 14.28
CA ARG A 196 7.72 -6.87 14.70
C ARG A 196 6.70 -6.54 13.62
N ASN A 197 6.68 -5.32 13.10
CA ASN A 197 5.79 -4.95 11.98
C ASN A 197 6.04 -5.82 10.72
N GLN A 198 7.30 -6.17 10.41
CA GLN A 198 7.64 -7.10 9.31
C GLN A 198 7.20 -8.56 9.56
N VAL A 199 7.29 -9.06 10.79
CA VAL A 199 6.98 -10.46 11.18
C VAL A 199 5.49 -10.63 11.51
N GLN A 200 4.82 -9.54 11.89
CA GLN A 200 3.43 -9.48 12.37
C GLN A 200 2.47 -8.87 11.33
N GLU A 201 2.98 -8.34 10.20
CA GLU A 201 2.14 -8.09 9.02
C GLU A 201 1.57 -9.43 8.53
N SER A 202 0.26 -9.57 8.67
CA SER A 202 -0.42 -10.80 8.29
C SER A 202 -0.36 -10.99 6.77
N LYS A 203 -0.14 -12.24 6.35
CA LYS A 203 -0.27 -12.63 4.94
C LYS A 203 -1.74 -12.58 4.55
N ARG A 204 -2.16 -11.42 4.02
CA ARG A 204 -3.48 -11.15 3.45
C ARG A 204 -3.67 -11.94 2.16
N ILE A 205 -4.54 -12.95 2.18
CA ILE A 205 -4.82 -13.87 1.08
C ILE A 205 -6.32 -13.78 0.75
N VAL A 206 -6.68 -13.70 -0.54
CA VAL A 206 -8.09 -13.60 -0.97
C VAL A 206 -8.50 -14.81 -1.80
N LEU A 207 -9.63 -15.43 -1.49
CA LEU A 207 -10.21 -16.53 -2.27
C LEU A 207 -11.20 -15.97 -3.30
N LEU A 208 -10.84 -16.03 -4.57
CA LEU A 208 -11.66 -15.61 -5.71
C LEU A 208 -12.21 -16.85 -6.42
N GLY A 209 -13.39 -16.75 -7.03
CA GLY A 209 -14.02 -17.91 -7.69
C GLY A 209 -15.55 -17.84 -7.68
N LYS A 210 -16.18 -18.62 -8.56
CA LYS A 210 -17.64 -18.76 -8.66
C LYS A 210 -18.30 -19.19 -7.35
N THR A 211 -19.58 -18.91 -7.16
CA THR A 211 -20.40 -19.51 -6.09
C THR A 211 -20.39 -21.05 -6.21
N GLY A 212 -20.35 -21.76 -5.06
CA GLY A 212 -20.30 -23.23 -5.05
C GLY A 212 -18.96 -23.89 -5.37
N SER A 213 -17.91 -23.13 -5.72
CA SER A 213 -16.52 -23.64 -5.91
C SER A 213 -15.83 -24.11 -4.61
N GLY A 214 -16.49 -24.06 -3.47
CA GLY A 214 -15.96 -24.57 -2.19
C GLY A 214 -14.99 -23.63 -1.46
N LYS A 215 -14.95 -22.33 -1.79
CA LYS A 215 -14.08 -21.32 -1.16
C LYS A 215 -14.10 -21.36 0.37
N SER A 216 -15.28 -21.25 1.00
CA SER A 216 -15.42 -21.27 2.47
C SER A 216 -14.90 -22.58 3.10
N SER A 217 -15.10 -23.72 2.42
CA SER A 217 -14.56 -25.02 2.86
C SER A 217 -13.03 -25.08 2.75
N LEU A 218 -12.47 -24.57 1.65
CA LEU A 218 -11.02 -24.43 1.46
C LEU A 218 -10.43 -23.47 2.51
N ALA A 219 -11.12 -22.37 2.83
CA ALA A 219 -10.68 -21.40 3.82
C ALA A 219 -10.56 -22.03 5.22
N ASN A 220 -11.55 -22.83 5.63
CA ASN A 220 -11.50 -23.61 6.86
C ASN A 220 -10.35 -24.65 6.86
N ILE A 221 -10.06 -25.29 5.72
CA ILE A 221 -8.93 -26.22 5.60
C ILE A 221 -7.59 -25.47 5.76
N ILE A 222 -7.45 -24.30 5.13
CA ILE A 222 -6.24 -23.46 5.21
C ILE A 222 -5.99 -22.98 6.65
N LEU A 223 -7.02 -22.46 7.34
CA LEU A 223 -6.87 -22.02 8.73
C LEU A 223 -6.76 -23.21 9.72
N GLY A 224 -7.31 -24.37 9.36
CA GLY A 224 -7.37 -25.54 10.25
C GLY A 224 -8.53 -25.53 11.25
N GLU A 225 -9.40 -24.52 11.17
CA GLU A 225 -10.56 -24.28 12.05
C GLU A 225 -11.81 -24.03 11.20
N ASN A 226 -12.99 -24.41 11.70
CA ASN A 226 -14.26 -24.14 11.02
C ASN A 226 -14.78 -22.73 11.39
N LEU A 227 -14.25 -21.70 10.73
CA LEU A 227 -14.56 -20.30 11.00
C LEU A 227 -15.53 -19.69 9.98
N PHE A 228 -15.41 -20.10 8.71
CA PHE A 228 -16.31 -19.69 7.63
C PHE A 228 -17.50 -20.65 7.54
N THR A 229 -18.71 -20.13 7.46
CA THR A 229 -19.94 -20.93 7.36
C THR A 229 -20.10 -21.52 5.95
N ALA A 230 -19.60 -22.73 5.75
CA ALA A 230 -19.75 -23.46 4.48
C ALA A 230 -21.19 -23.97 4.28
N ASN A 231 -22.05 -23.15 3.68
CA ASN A 231 -23.44 -23.52 3.39
C ASN A 231 -23.56 -24.35 2.10
N HIS A 232 -24.09 -25.57 2.23
CA HIS A 232 -24.32 -26.53 1.14
C HIS A 232 -25.72 -26.43 0.50
N SER A 233 -26.45 -25.34 0.74
CA SER A 233 -27.80 -25.10 0.20
C SER A 233 -27.77 -24.72 -1.28
N SER A 234 -28.84 -25.07 -2.02
CA SER A 234 -29.07 -24.64 -3.41
C SER A 234 -29.33 -23.13 -3.57
N VAL A 235 -29.58 -22.43 -2.46
CA VAL A 235 -29.59 -20.97 -2.35
C VAL A 235 -28.24 -20.53 -1.79
N SER A 236 -27.62 -19.49 -2.36
CA SER A 236 -26.32 -18.92 -1.95
C SER A 236 -26.29 -18.51 -0.47
N GLY A 237 -26.00 -19.45 0.42
CA GLY A 237 -26.13 -19.27 1.88
C GLY A 237 -25.07 -18.39 2.54
N THR A 238 -24.01 -18.00 1.81
CA THR A 238 -23.03 -17.00 2.24
C THR A 238 -23.21 -15.75 1.39
N ALA A 239 -23.93 -14.77 1.94
CA ALA A 239 -24.25 -13.54 1.21
C ALA A 239 -23.06 -12.57 1.13
N THR A 240 -22.23 -12.54 2.18
CA THR A 240 -21.25 -11.47 2.45
C THR A 240 -19.82 -11.98 2.59
N CYS A 241 -18.87 -11.13 2.21
CA CYS A 241 -17.43 -11.28 2.36
C CYS A 241 -17.05 -11.40 3.84
N GLN A 242 -16.12 -12.30 4.16
CA GLN A 242 -15.66 -12.57 5.53
C GLN A 242 -14.14 -12.58 5.55
N ALA A 243 -13.55 -12.02 6.61
CA ALA A 243 -12.10 -11.98 6.81
C ALA A 243 -11.78 -12.51 8.20
N GLU A 244 -10.89 -13.50 8.29
CA GLU A 244 -10.45 -14.09 9.56
C GLU A 244 -8.92 -14.11 9.62
N THR A 245 -8.37 -13.75 10.79
CA THR A 245 -6.92 -13.74 11.03
C THR A 245 -6.55 -14.80 12.05
N ARG A 246 -5.62 -15.71 11.71
CA ARG A 246 -5.12 -16.78 12.59
C ARG A 246 -3.64 -17.05 12.35
N ASP A 247 -2.98 -17.60 13.36
CA ASP A 247 -1.63 -18.14 13.23
C ASP A 247 -1.67 -19.59 12.74
N VAL A 248 -1.12 -19.81 11.53
CA VAL A 248 -1.12 -21.12 10.86
C VAL A 248 0.31 -21.53 10.57
N SER A 249 0.81 -22.52 11.31
CA SER A 249 2.17 -23.05 11.12
C SER A 249 3.23 -21.92 11.12
N ASP A 250 3.26 -21.17 12.23
CA ASP A 250 4.15 -20.04 12.51
C ASP A 250 4.02 -18.84 11.54
N ARG A 251 2.85 -18.69 10.89
CA ARG A 251 2.54 -17.59 9.97
C ARG A 251 1.22 -16.92 10.39
N LYS A 252 1.22 -15.61 10.70
CA LYS A 252 -0.02 -14.85 10.85
C LYS A 252 -0.67 -14.67 9.47
N ILE A 253 -1.84 -15.26 9.26
CA ILE A 253 -2.55 -15.24 7.98
C ILE A 253 -3.90 -14.53 8.17
N THR A 254 -4.20 -13.57 7.30
CA THR A 254 -5.55 -13.01 7.15
C THR A 254 -6.15 -13.57 5.87
N LEU A 255 -7.22 -14.35 6.01
CA LEU A 255 -7.86 -15.03 4.89
C LEU A 255 -9.22 -14.39 4.61
N VAL A 256 -9.43 -13.95 3.36
CA VAL A 256 -10.65 -13.26 2.93
C VAL A 256 -11.42 -14.16 1.96
N ASP A 257 -12.59 -14.64 2.39
CA ASP A 257 -13.53 -15.38 1.53
C ASP A 257 -14.51 -14.39 0.89
N THR A 258 -14.62 -14.42 -0.44
CA THR A 258 -15.51 -13.54 -1.23
C THR A 258 -16.65 -14.34 -1.88
N PRO A 259 -17.62 -14.87 -1.11
CA PRO A 259 -18.77 -15.58 -1.65
C PRO A 259 -19.66 -14.63 -2.45
N GLY A 260 -20.24 -15.09 -3.55
CA GLY A 260 -21.10 -14.28 -4.42
C GLY A 260 -20.41 -13.17 -5.24
N LEU A 261 -19.16 -12.79 -4.94
CA LEU A 261 -18.46 -11.66 -5.59
C LEU A 261 -18.35 -11.80 -7.12
N PHE A 262 -18.27 -13.03 -7.62
CA PHE A 262 -18.19 -13.35 -9.04
C PHE A 262 -19.42 -14.11 -9.54
N ASP A 263 -20.56 -13.92 -8.86
CA ASP A 263 -21.82 -14.50 -9.31
C ASP A 263 -22.36 -13.73 -10.52
N THR A 264 -22.85 -14.45 -11.52
CA THR A 264 -23.49 -13.86 -12.70
C THR A 264 -24.96 -13.53 -12.46
N GLU A 265 -25.56 -14.07 -11.40
CA GLU A 265 -26.98 -13.88 -11.06
C GLU A 265 -27.23 -12.66 -10.15
N ARG A 266 -26.18 -12.08 -9.55
CA ARG A 266 -26.27 -10.87 -8.73
C ARG A 266 -26.20 -9.61 -9.57
N SER A 267 -26.95 -8.58 -9.18
CA SER A 267 -26.83 -7.27 -9.82
C SER A 267 -25.48 -6.63 -9.49
N GLU A 268 -25.04 -5.72 -10.35
CA GLU A 268 -23.86 -4.89 -10.09
C GLU A 268 -23.97 -4.17 -8.73
N GLU A 269 -25.17 -3.78 -8.31
CA GLU A 269 -25.41 -3.04 -7.07
C GLU A 269 -25.23 -3.89 -5.81
N ASP A 270 -25.62 -5.16 -5.88
CA ASP A 270 -25.43 -6.14 -4.79
C ASP A 270 -23.95 -6.50 -4.60
N LEU A 271 -23.12 -6.29 -5.63
CA LEU A 271 -21.67 -6.60 -5.58
C LEU A 271 -20.84 -5.46 -4.99
N LYS A 272 -21.28 -4.19 -5.10
CA LYS A 272 -20.58 -3.00 -4.55
C LYS A 272 -20.14 -3.17 -3.09
N PRO A 273 -21.00 -3.58 -2.13
CA PRO A 273 -20.59 -3.69 -0.73
C PRO A 273 -19.54 -4.79 -0.52
N GLU A 274 -19.62 -5.87 -1.29
CA GLU A 274 -18.70 -7.02 -1.16
C GLU A 274 -17.33 -6.74 -1.78
N ILE A 275 -17.31 -6.01 -2.91
CA ILE A 275 -16.09 -5.43 -3.48
C ILE A 275 -15.42 -4.54 -2.42
N LEU A 276 -16.13 -3.52 -1.93
CA LEU A 276 -15.61 -2.54 -0.96
C LEU A 276 -15.10 -3.19 0.34
N LYS A 277 -15.83 -4.19 0.86
CA LYS A 277 -15.41 -4.93 2.05
C LYS A 277 -14.14 -5.74 1.79
N CYS A 278 -14.05 -6.45 0.67
CA CYS A 278 -12.84 -7.18 0.28
C CYS A 278 -11.62 -6.25 0.22
N ILE A 279 -11.76 -5.07 -0.38
CA ILE A 279 -10.67 -4.08 -0.51
C ILE A 279 -10.23 -3.57 0.86
N THR A 280 -11.19 -3.16 1.71
CA THR A 280 -10.92 -2.61 3.04
C THR A 280 -10.19 -3.60 3.94
N GLU A 281 -10.56 -4.89 3.90
CA GLU A 281 -9.87 -5.93 4.68
C GLU A 281 -8.46 -6.27 4.14
N CYS A 282 -8.22 -6.01 2.85
CA CYS A 282 -6.96 -6.31 2.18
C CYS A 282 -5.95 -5.15 2.17
N ALA A 283 -6.36 -3.92 2.45
CA ALA A 283 -5.48 -2.75 2.50
C ALA A 283 -4.31 -2.96 3.50
N PRO A 284 -3.05 -2.65 3.11
CA PRO A 284 -2.64 -1.92 1.89
C PRO A 284 -2.43 -2.76 0.60
N GLY A 285 -2.58 -4.09 0.67
CA GLY A 285 -2.35 -4.96 -0.49
C GLY A 285 -2.38 -6.46 -0.22
N ILE A 286 -2.53 -7.26 -1.27
CA ILE A 286 -2.86 -8.70 -1.24
C ILE A 286 -1.61 -9.54 -1.54
N HIS A 287 -1.25 -10.45 -0.64
CA HIS A 287 -0.04 -11.27 -0.78
C HIS A 287 -0.21 -12.42 -1.78
N ALA A 288 -1.41 -13.01 -1.84
CA ALA A 288 -1.77 -14.02 -2.83
C ALA A 288 -3.28 -13.99 -3.13
N PHE A 289 -3.61 -14.21 -4.40
CA PHE A 289 -4.98 -14.52 -4.81
C PHE A 289 -5.10 -16.03 -5.00
N LEU A 290 -6.03 -16.69 -4.32
CA LEU A 290 -6.37 -18.09 -4.55
C LEU A 290 -7.56 -18.12 -5.52
N ILE A 291 -7.29 -18.52 -6.76
CA ILE A 291 -8.31 -18.64 -7.82
C ILE A 291 -8.91 -20.05 -7.70
N VAL A 292 -10.06 -20.15 -7.06
CA VAL A 292 -10.70 -21.40 -6.66
C VAL A 292 -11.60 -21.93 -7.77
N LEU A 293 -11.22 -23.09 -8.32
CA LEU A 293 -11.96 -23.86 -9.32
C LEU A 293 -12.33 -25.23 -8.72
N LYS A 294 -13.30 -25.95 -9.29
CA LYS A 294 -13.48 -27.38 -8.96
C LYS A 294 -12.65 -28.24 -9.91
N VAL A 295 -12.39 -29.49 -9.52
CA VAL A 295 -12.04 -30.57 -10.46
C VAL A 295 -13.32 -30.96 -11.23
N GLU A 296 -13.70 -30.13 -12.20
CA GLU A 296 -14.81 -30.37 -13.13
C GLU A 296 -14.49 -29.70 -14.48
N THR A 297 -15.34 -29.85 -15.50
CA THR A 297 -15.14 -29.22 -16.81
C THR A 297 -15.05 -27.69 -16.70
N PHE A 298 -13.89 -27.12 -17.07
CA PHE A 298 -13.67 -25.68 -17.13
C PHE A 298 -14.58 -25.03 -18.19
N SER A 299 -15.64 -24.34 -17.77
CA SER A 299 -16.67 -23.79 -18.64
C SER A 299 -16.46 -22.29 -18.91
N GLU A 300 -17.33 -21.73 -19.76
CA GLU A 300 -17.37 -20.29 -20.04
C GLU A 300 -17.65 -19.46 -18.78
N GLN A 301 -18.35 -20.01 -17.78
CA GLN A 301 -18.60 -19.33 -16.52
C GLN A 301 -17.32 -19.16 -15.70
N GLU A 302 -16.45 -20.18 -15.65
CA GLU A 302 -15.14 -20.04 -15.00
C GLU A 302 -14.25 -19.05 -15.75
N GLN A 303 -14.31 -18.99 -17.10
CA GLN A 303 -13.61 -17.94 -17.86
C GLN A 303 -14.13 -16.53 -17.54
N ALA A 304 -15.44 -16.33 -17.44
CA ALA A 304 -16.04 -15.05 -17.08
C ALA A 304 -15.61 -14.58 -15.67
N VAL A 305 -15.41 -15.50 -14.73
CA VAL A 305 -14.80 -15.19 -13.42
C VAL A 305 -13.38 -14.66 -13.59
N ILE A 306 -12.52 -15.30 -14.41
CA ILE A 306 -11.16 -14.81 -14.64
C ILE A 306 -11.15 -13.40 -15.26
N SER A 307 -12.04 -13.13 -16.23
CA SER A 307 -12.19 -11.78 -16.79
C SER A 307 -12.54 -10.74 -15.72
N ARG A 308 -13.55 -11.00 -14.87
CA ARG A 308 -13.91 -10.11 -13.76
C ARG A 308 -12.79 -9.90 -12.74
N ILE A 309 -11.98 -10.93 -12.47
CA ILE A 309 -10.78 -10.78 -11.61
C ILE A 309 -9.80 -9.78 -12.24
N CYS A 310 -9.59 -9.87 -13.56
CA CYS A 310 -8.72 -8.94 -14.29
C CYS A 310 -9.34 -7.54 -14.45
N GLU A 311 -10.67 -7.40 -14.45
CA GLU A 311 -11.36 -6.11 -14.45
C GLU A 311 -11.20 -5.39 -13.09
N TYR A 312 -11.40 -6.09 -11.97
CA TYR A 312 -11.34 -5.50 -10.63
C TYR A 312 -9.93 -5.39 -10.04
N PHE A 313 -9.00 -6.28 -10.42
CA PHE A 313 -7.64 -6.30 -9.86
C PHE A 313 -6.55 -6.23 -10.94
N SER A 314 -6.87 -5.79 -12.16
CA SER A 314 -5.99 -5.78 -13.33
C SER A 314 -5.44 -7.17 -13.70
N ALA A 315 -4.84 -7.31 -14.89
CA ALA A 315 -4.15 -8.54 -15.28
C ALA A 315 -2.97 -8.88 -14.35
N ASP A 316 -2.42 -7.90 -13.63
CA ASP A 316 -1.29 -8.08 -12.72
C ASP A 316 -1.65 -8.91 -11.48
N ALA A 317 -2.93 -9.02 -11.11
CA ALA A 317 -3.39 -9.92 -10.07
C ALA A 317 -2.98 -11.39 -10.32
N LEU A 318 -3.04 -11.85 -11.58
CA LEU A 318 -2.63 -13.22 -11.94
C LEU A 318 -1.16 -13.49 -11.63
N LYS A 319 -0.30 -12.46 -11.66
CA LYS A 319 1.11 -12.57 -11.28
C LYS A 319 1.27 -12.92 -9.78
N TYR A 320 0.28 -12.59 -8.94
CA TYR A 320 0.16 -12.96 -7.52
C TYR A 320 -0.82 -14.14 -7.30
N GLY A 321 -1.43 -14.67 -8.36
CA GLY A 321 -2.41 -15.74 -8.32
C GLY A 321 -1.81 -17.12 -8.08
N VAL A 322 -2.58 -17.99 -7.43
CA VAL A 322 -2.37 -19.44 -7.33
C VAL A 322 -3.70 -20.09 -7.68
N VAL A 323 -3.72 -21.01 -8.64
CA VAL A 323 -4.95 -21.73 -8.99
C VAL A 323 -5.15 -22.87 -8.00
N VAL A 324 -6.30 -22.93 -7.34
CA VAL A 324 -6.58 -23.96 -6.33
C VAL A 324 -7.82 -24.75 -6.75
N PHE A 325 -7.65 -26.05 -6.94
CA PHE A 325 -8.73 -26.95 -7.29
C PHE A 325 -9.34 -27.55 -6.03
N THR A 326 -10.67 -27.55 -5.96
CA THR A 326 -11.44 -28.21 -4.91
C THR A 326 -12.14 -29.46 -5.46
N PHE A 327 -12.66 -30.31 -4.57
CA PHE A 327 -13.22 -31.62 -4.94
C PHE A 327 -12.17 -32.54 -5.61
N GLY A 328 -10.95 -32.55 -5.06
CA GLY A 328 -9.86 -33.42 -5.51
C GLY A 328 -10.17 -34.92 -5.47
N ASP A 329 -11.23 -35.33 -4.77
CA ASP A 329 -11.81 -36.68 -4.80
C ASP A 329 -12.32 -37.09 -6.19
N GLN A 330 -12.59 -36.13 -7.08
CA GLN A 330 -12.99 -36.37 -8.47
C GLN A 330 -11.80 -36.61 -9.43
N LEU A 331 -10.55 -36.45 -8.98
CA LEU A 331 -9.39 -36.88 -9.77
C LEU A 331 -9.31 -38.41 -9.84
N ASN A 332 -9.12 -38.94 -11.05
CA ASN A 332 -8.89 -40.37 -11.28
C ASN A 332 -7.79 -40.93 -10.36
N GLU A 333 -7.90 -42.20 -9.98
CA GLU A 333 -6.91 -42.82 -9.08
C GLU A 333 -5.49 -42.72 -9.66
N GLY A 334 -4.51 -42.42 -8.79
CA GLY A 334 -3.12 -42.16 -9.20
C GLY A 334 -2.86 -40.77 -9.80
N MET A 335 -3.82 -40.18 -10.52
CA MET A 335 -3.69 -38.91 -11.26
C MET A 335 -3.34 -37.72 -10.35
N LYS A 336 -2.45 -36.84 -10.83
CA LYS A 336 -2.15 -35.54 -10.20
C LYS A 336 -2.86 -34.37 -10.88
N ILE A 337 -2.83 -33.19 -10.25
CA ILE A 337 -3.55 -32.02 -10.76
C ILE A 337 -2.89 -31.43 -12.01
N GLU A 338 -1.56 -31.53 -12.12
CA GLU A 338 -0.81 -31.08 -13.29
C GLU A 338 -1.19 -31.88 -14.55
N GLU A 339 -1.48 -33.17 -14.40
CA GLU A 339 -2.00 -34.02 -15.49
C GLU A 339 -3.38 -33.53 -15.94
N PHE A 340 -4.31 -33.29 -15.00
CA PHE A 340 -5.65 -32.77 -15.29
C PHE A 340 -5.63 -31.39 -15.97
N ILE A 341 -4.73 -30.50 -15.55
CA ILE A 341 -4.54 -29.19 -16.17
C ILE A 341 -4.08 -29.31 -17.64
N SER A 342 -3.24 -30.30 -17.94
CA SER A 342 -2.69 -30.51 -19.29
C SER A 342 -3.73 -30.95 -20.33
N GLU A 343 -4.86 -31.52 -19.89
CA GLU A 343 -5.95 -31.94 -20.77
C GLU A 343 -6.75 -30.76 -21.37
N ASN A 344 -6.65 -29.56 -20.78
CA ASN A 344 -7.39 -28.38 -21.23
C ASN A 344 -6.45 -27.18 -21.47
N PRO A 345 -6.23 -26.77 -22.73
CA PRO A 345 -5.35 -25.64 -23.07
C PRO A 345 -5.72 -24.33 -22.37
N LYS A 346 -7.01 -23.99 -22.27
CA LYS A 346 -7.47 -22.75 -21.60
C LYS A 346 -7.14 -22.74 -20.10
N LEU A 347 -7.18 -23.92 -19.47
CA LEU A 347 -6.82 -24.10 -18.06
C LEU A 347 -5.31 -24.04 -17.86
N SER A 348 -4.54 -24.65 -18.77
CA SER A 348 -3.09 -24.52 -18.83
C SER A 348 -2.65 -23.06 -18.98
N ASP A 349 -3.28 -22.28 -19.86
CA ASP A 349 -2.99 -20.84 -20.06
C ASP A 349 -3.23 -20.01 -18.79
N LEU A 350 -4.30 -20.30 -18.04
CA LEU A 350 -4.57 -19.66 -16.74
C LEU A 350 -3.49 -19.99 -15.71
N VAL A 351 -3.11 -21.27 -15.59
CA VAL A 351 -2.06 -21.72 -14.65
C VAL A 351 -0.70 -21.14 -15.04
N ASN A 352 -0.39 -21.03 -16.34
CA ASN A 352 0.81 -20.39 -16.86
C ASN A 352 0.83 -18.87 -16.59
N SER A 353 -0.32 -18.19 -16.71
CA SER A 353 -0.48 -16.79 -16.31
C SER A 353 -0.27 -16.60 -14.80
N CYS A 354 -0.67 -17.61 -14.01
CA CYS A 354 -0.29 -17.78 -12.60
C CYS A 354 1.09 -18.43 -12.40
N GLY A 355 2.01 -18.28 -13.35
CA GLY A 355 3.40 -18.73 -13.28
C GLY A 355 3.62 -20.18 -12.84
N GLY A 356 2.75 -21.10 -13.30
CA GLY A 356 2.81 -22.53 -13.01
C GLY A 356 2.32 -22.93 -11.62
N ARG A 357 1.65 -22.05 -10.88
CA ARG A 357 1.25 -22.31 -9.47
C ARG A 357 -0.16 -22.89 -9.39
N CYS A 358 -0.24 -24.19 -9.14
CA CYS A 358 -1.49 -24.90 -8.86
C CYS A 358 -1.41 -25.79 -7.62
N HIS A 359 -2.54 -26.01 -6.94
CA HIS A 359 -2.72 -26.93 -5.80
C HIS A 359 -4.09 -27.61 -5.88
N VAL A 360 -4.29 -28.75 -5.20
CA VAL A 360 -5.59 -29.43 -5.14
C VAL A 360 -5.97 -29.83 -3.71
N PHE A 361 -7.24 -29.65 -3.36
CA PHE A 361 -7.81 -30.01 -2.06
C PHE A 361 -9.12 -30.78 -2.26
N ASP A 362 -9.44 -31.64 -1.31
CA ASP A 362 -10.75 -32.28 -1.23
C ASP A 362 -11.50 -31.78 0.01
N ASN A 363 -12.72 -31.29 -0.22
CA ASN A 363 -13.55 -30.70 0.82
C ASN A 363 -14.20 -31.73 1.76
N LYS A 364 -14.10 -33.04 1.49
CA LYS A 364 -14.87 -34.09 2.16
C LYS A 364 -14.04 -35.22 2.79
N TYR A 365 -13.19 -35.91 2.05
CA TYR A 365 -12.56 -37.18 2.46
C TYR A 365 -11.08 -37.04 2.88
N TRP A 366 -10.26 -36.20 2.24
CA TRP A 366 -8.81 -36.07 2.50
C TRP A 366 -8.45 -35.35 3.83
N LYS A 367 -9.40 -35.19 4.75
CA LYS A 367 -9.24 -34.47 6.02
C LYS A 367 -8.45 -35.25 7.09
N ASN A 368 -8.61 -36.57 7.13
CA ASN A 368 -8.17 -37.41 8.25
C ASN A 368 -6.95 -38.30 7.93
N ASN A 369 -6.27 -38.07 6.81
CA ASN A 369 -5.17 -38.92 6.37
C ASN A 369 -3.91 -38.68 7.24
N THR A 370 -3.52 -39.70 8.00
CA THR A 370 -2.40 -39.67 8.96
C THR A 370 -1.03 -39.90 8.34
N LEU A 371 -0.96 -40.34 7.07
CA LEU A 371 0.30 -40.57 6.38
C LEU A 371 0.99 -39.25 6.05
N GLN A 372 2.19 -39.07 6.60
CA GLN A 372 3.03 -37.90 6.32
C GLN A 372 3.56 -38.01 4.88
N ASN A 373 3.33 -36.98 4.07
CA ASN A 373 3.66 -36.88 2.64
C ASN A 373 2.76 -37.65 1.65
N ASP A 374 1.53 -38.02 2.02
CA ASP A 374 0.53 -38.41 1.02
C ASP A 374 0.02 -37.18 0.25
N TYR A 375 0.10 -37.23 -1.09
CA TYR A 375 -0.45 -36.20 -1.98
C TYR A 375 -1.96 -36.02 -1.80
N ARG A 376 -2.72 -37.10 -1.55
CA ARG A 376 -4.17 -37.06 -1.25
C ARG A 376 -4.43 -36.84 0.25
N SER A 377 -3.74 -35.85 0.83
CA SER A 377 -3.93 -35.39 2.20
C SER A 377 -4.02 -33.86 2.23
N ASN A 378 -5.11 -33.32 2.76
CA ASN A 378 -5.27 -31.88 2.92
C ASN A 378 -4.19 -31.26 3.82
N ARG A 379 -3.61 -32.04 4.75
CA ARG A 379 -2.49 -31.58 5.58
C ARG A 379 -1.23 -31.33 4.75
N PHE A 380 -0.95 -32.21 3.79
CA PHE A 380 0.19 -32.06 2.86
C PHE A 380 -0.04 -30.91 1.89
N GLN A 381 -1.21 -30.88 1.23
CA GLN A 381 -1.59 -29.86 0.26
C GLN A 381 -1.61 -28.44 0.90
N ARG A 382 -2.06 -28.32 2.15
CA ARG A 382 -2.00 -27.07 2.90
C ARG A 382 -0.58 -26.57 3.09
N GLU A 383 0.36 -27.43 3.48
CA GLU A 383 1.75 -27.02 3.70
C GLU A 383 2.45 -26.66 2.37
N GLU A 384 2.20 -27.39 1.28
CA GLU A 384 2.73 -27.03 -0.04
C GLU A 384 2.12 -25.73 -0.60
N LEU A 385 0.84 -25.46 -0.33
CA LEU A 385 0.20 -24.18 -0.64
C LEU A 385 0.87 -23.04 0.15
N LEU A 386 1.04 -23.19 1.47
CA LEU A 386 1.69 -22.18 2.30
C LEU A 386 3.14 -21.91 1.85
N LYS A 387 3.93 -22.95 1.56
CA LYS A 387 5.27 -22.81 0.95
C LYS A 387 5.23 -22.10 -0.41
N THR A 388 4.17 -22.29 -1.20
CA THR A 388 4.01 -21.60 -2.49
C THR A 388 3.73 -20.11 -2.30
N ILE A 389 2.93 -19.76 -1.31
CA ILE A 389 2.66 -18.37 -0.91
C ILE A 389 3.93 -17.73 -0.32
N ASP A 390 4.68 -18.44 0.53
CA ASP A 390 5.98 -17.99 1.04
C ASP A 390 6.96 -17.68 -0.10
N LYS A 391 7.07 -18.58 -1.09
CA LYS A 391 7.89 -18.37 -2.29
C LYS A 391 7.40 -17.19 -3.15
N LEU A 392 6.10 -16.94 -3.21
CA LEU A 392 5.52 -15.78 -3.90
C LEU A 392 5.94 -14.47 -3.24
N THR A 393 5.82 -14.38 -1.92
CA THR A 393 6.24 -13.21 -1.13
C THR A 393 7.75 -12.97 -1.24
N VAL A 394 8.57 -14.02 -1.05
CA VAL A 394 10.04 -13.91 -1.09
C VAL A 394 10.57 -13.54 -2.48
N LYS A 395 10.02 -14.10 -3.57
CA LYS A 395 10.44 -13.75 -4.94
C LYS A 395 10.14 -12.30 -5.33
N ARG A 396 9.33 -11.60 -4.55
CA ARG A 396 8.92 -10.20 -4.76
C ARG A 396 9.45 -9.28 -3.67
N ASN A 397 10.49 -9.68 -2.94
CA ASN A 397 11.09 -8.95 -1.81
C ASN A 397 10.14 -8.65 -0.63
N GLY A 398 8.93 -9.24 -0.61
CA GLY A 398 7.86 -8.88 0.34
C GLY A 398 6.74 -8.04 -0.27
N GLN A 399 6.87 -7.57 -1.51
CA GLN A 399 5.82 -6.80 -2.18
C GLN A 399 4.54 -7.63 -2.34
N CYS A 400 3.43 -7.05 -1.92
CA CYS A 400 2.08 -7.54 -2.16
C CYS A 400 1.48 -6.87 -3.41
N TYR A 401 0.43 -7.46 -3.98
CA TYR A 401 -0.39 -6.80 -4.99
C TYR A 401 -1.01 -5.54 -4.37
N THR A 402 -0.80 -4.39 -5.01
CA THR A 402 -1.44 -3.14 -4.62
C THR A 402 -1.80 -2.35 -5.88
N ASN A 403 -2.75 -1.42 -5.74
CA ASN A 403 -3.19 -0.50 -6.78
C ASN A 403 -3.73 0.78 -6.11
N ASP A 404 -4.02 1.80 -6.92
CA ASP A 404 -4.46 3.13 -6.45
C ASP A 404 -5.65 3.07 -5.48
N MET A 405 -6.55 2.12 -5.70
CA MET A 405 -7.69 1.83 -4.83
C MET A 405 -7.25 1.29 -3.45
N LEU A 406 -6.43 0.23 -3.40
CA LEU A 406 -5.94 -0.36 -2.14
C LEU A 406 -5.13 0.68 -1.34
N GLN A 407 -4.36 1.51 -2.01
CA GLN A 407 -3.63 2.64 -1.40
C GLN A 407 -4.57 3.77 -0.97
N GLY A 408 -5.64 4.04 -1.71
CA GLY A 408 -6.67 5.01 -1.36
C GLY A 408 -7.41 4.64 -0.09
N VAL A 409 -7.85 3.38 0.00
CA VAL A 409 -8.53 2.86 1.19
C VAL A 409 -7.58 2.78 2.40
N GLU A 410 -6.30 2.40 2.20
CA GLU A 410 -5.31 2.45 3.28
C GLU A 410 -5.13 3.87 3.85
N ARG A 411 -5.04 4.89 2.98
CA ARG A 411 -4.90 6.29 3.42
C ARG A 411 -6.08 6.77 4.26
N GLU A 412 -7.30 6.30 3.98
CA GLU A 412 -8.45 6.59 4.84
C GLU A 412 -8.42 5.78 6.15
N ILE A 413 -8.00 4.50 6.12
CA ILE A 413 -7.85 3.69 7.34
C ILE A 413 -6.86 4.35 8.29
N GLN A 414 -5.69 4.79 7.80
CA GLN A 414 -4.67 5.44 8.63
C GLN A 414 -5.19 6.74 9.28
N ARG A 415 -5.96 7.56 8.53
CA ARG A 415 -6.60 8.76 9.09
C ARG A 415 -7.64 8.45 10.17
N GLU A 416 -8.43 7.38 10.01
CA GLU A 416 -9.37 6.98 11.06
C GLU A 416 -8.64 6.35 12.25
N GLU A 417 -7.59 5.56 12.05
CA GLU A 417 -6.73 5.05 13.13
C GLU A 417 -6.17 6.20 13.98
N ASP A 418 -5.68 7.27 13.35
CA ASP A 418 -5.13 8.43 14.07
C ASP A 418 -6.20 9.27 14.77
N GLN A 419 -7.41 9.40 14.20
CA GLN A 419 -8.55 10.00 14.89
C GLN A 419 -8.98 9.18 16.12
N ILE A 420 -8.97 7.84 16.03
CA ILE A 420 -9.28 6.95 17.16
C ILE A 420 -8.20 7.10 18.26
N LYS A 421 -6.90 7.09 17.89
CA LYS A 421 -5.78 7.33 18.82
C LYS A 421 -5.89 8.66 19.56
N GLN A 422 -6.41 9.72 18.91
CA GLN A 422 -6.57 11.05 19.50
C GLN A 422 -7.84 11.21 20.35
N SER A 423 -8.90 10.43 20.08
CA SER A 423 -10.21 10.59 20.74
C SER A 423 -10.49 9.58 21.85
N SER A 424 -9.81 8.43 21.87
CA SER A 424 -9.94 7.42 22.91
C SER A 424 -8.97 7.68 24.08
N PRO A 425 -9.45 7.78 25.34
CA PRO A 425 -8.59 7.92 26.52
C PRO A 425 -7.99 6.59 27.01
N GLU A 426 -8.23 5.48 26.31
CA GLU A 426 -7.73 4.14 26.64
C GLU A 426 -6.67 3.69 25.63
N ASN A 427 -5.57 3.08 26.13
CA ASN A 427 -4.53 2.48 25.30
C ASN A 427 -5.01 1.16 24.65
N LEU A 428 -5.85 1.28 23.62
CA LEU A 428 -6.32 0.14 22.83
C LEU A 428 -5.15 -0.53 22.07
N PRO A 429 -5.16 -1.87 21.90
CA PRO A 429 -4.18 -2.55 21.06
C PRO A 429 -4.25 -2.07 19.60
N PRO A 430 -3.12 -1.92 18.88
CA PRO A 430 -3.10 -1.44 17.49
C PRO A 430 -4.02 -2.23 16.54
N GLU A 431 -4.16 -3.54 16.76
CA GLU A 431 -5.05 -4.40 15.96
C GLU A 431 -6.54 -4.04 16.15
N GLU A 432 -6.98 -3.67 17.36
CA GLU A 432 -8.37 -3.24 17.59
C GLU A 432 -8.62 -1.85 17.00
N ILE A 433 -7.65 -0.93 17.10
CA ILE A 433 -7.72 0.39 16.46
C ILE A 433 -7.88 0.24 14.94
N ARG A 434 -7.07 -0.62 14.30
CA ARG A 434 -7.14 -0.91 12.87
C ARG A 434 -8.45 -1.59 12.47
N ASN A 435 -8.94 -2.53 13.26
CA ASN A 435 -10.25 -3.18 13.04
C ASN A 435 -11.41 -2.18 13.14
N GLN A 436 -11.36 -1.26 14.11
CA GLN A 436 -12.36 -0.19 14.25
C GLN A 436 -12.30 0.81 13.08
N ALA A 437 -11.10 1.26 12.71
CA ALA A 437 -10.89 2.15 11.56
C ALA A 437 -11.43 1.54 10.27
N ARG A 438 -11.11 0.27 9.97
CA ARG A 438 -11.64 -0.48 8.82
C ARG A 438 -13.18 -0.50 8.79
N ARG A 439 -13.83 -0.79 9.92
CA ARG A 439 -15.30 -0.77 10.02
C ARG A 439 -15.88 0.62 9.75
N GLN A 440 -15.25 1.68 10.27
CA GLN A 440 -15.70 3.06 10.07
C GLN A 440 -15.51 3.51 8.61
N VAL A 441 -14.35 3.25 8.00
CA VAL A 441 -14.06 3.55 6.59
C VAL A 441 -15.01 2.81 5.66
N ALA A 442 -15.22 1.50 5.85
CA ALA A 442 -16.15 0.71 5.05
C ALA A 442 -17.57 1.29 5.12
N ASN A 443 -18.07 1.59 6.33
CA ASN A 443 -19.41 2.16 6.51
C ASN A 443 -19.53 3.56 5.88
N ARG A 444 -18.50 4.41 5.98
CA ARG A 444 -18.49 5.75 5.36
C ARG A 444 -18.57 5.63 3.83
N PHE A 445 -17.70 4.82 3.23
CA PHE A 445 -17.69 4.62 1.78
C PHE A 445 -19.00 3.98 1.27
N LEU A 446 -19.62 3.06 2.02
CA LEU A 446 -20.95 2.51 1.67
C LEU A 446 -22.03 3.59 1.59
N ILE A 447 -21.96 4.62 2.46
CA ILE A 447 -22.92 5.74 2.47
C ILE A 447 -22.61 6.74 1.36
N GLU A 448 -21.34 7.13 1.18
CA GLU A 448 -20.91 8.10 0.16
C GLU A 448 -21.18 7.60 -1.26
N LEU A 449 -21.13 6.28 -1.48
CA LEU A 449 -21.29 5.64 -2.78
C LEU A 449 -22.72 5.11 -3.01
N ALA A 450 -23.66 5.41 -2.10
CA ALA A 450 -25.06 5.09 -2.27
C ALA A 450 -25.67 5.83 -3.48
N GLY A 451 -26.11 5.08 -4.49
CA GLY A 451 -26.65 5.61 -5.74
C GLY A 451 -25.64 5.81 -6.87
N VAL A 452 -24.34 5.54 -6.65
CA VAL A 452 -23.32 5.48 -7.72
C VAL A 452 -23.38 4.10 -8.39
N THR A 453 -23.42 4.00 -9.72
CA THR A 453 -23.43 2.70 -10.45
C THR A 453 -22.09 1.97 -10.29
N THR A 454 -22.02 0.63 -10.49
CA THR A 454 -20.76 -0.09 -10.18
C THR A 454 -19.64 0.26 -11.14
N GLY A 455 -19.92 0.43 -12.43
CA GLY A 455 -18.96 1.03 -13.36
C GLY A 455 -18.44 2.42 -12.93
N ALA A 456 -19.29 3.26 -12.32
CA ALA A 456 -18.90 4.58 -11.81
C ALA A 456 -18.24 4.53 -10.41
N LEU A 457 -18.54 3.52 -9.59
CA LEU A 457 -17.84 3.20 -8.35
C LEU A 457 -16.40 2.81 -8.66
N LEU A 458 -16.21 1.93 -9.64
CA LEU A 458 -14.91 1.59 -10.19
C LEU A 458 -14.27 2.82 -10.86
N GLY A 459 -15.02 3.66 -11.56
CA GLY A 459 -14.50 4.94 -12.07
C GLY A 459 -13.99 5.90 -10.98
N ALA A 460 -14.74 6.05 -9.88
CA ALA A 460 -14.41 6.96 -8.78
C ALA A 460 -13.28 6.45 -7.86
N LEU A 461 -13.13 5.12 -7.75
CA LEU A 461 -12.06 4.48 -6.98
C LEU A 461 -10.81 4.12 -7.81
N PHE A 462 -10.91 4.08 -9.15
CA PHE A 462 -9.86 3.55 -10.06
C PHE A 462 -9.56 4.45 -11.29
N GLY A 463 -10.01 5.72 -11.29
CA GLY A 463 -9.80 6.68 -12.37
C GLY A 463 -8.99 7.91 -11.93
N ILE A 464 -7.96 8.24 -12.71
CA ILE A 464 -7.10 9.43 -12.53
C ILE A 464 -7.96 10.71 -12.42
N GLU A 465 -7.62 11.61 -11.48
CA GLU A 465 -8.29 12.87 -11.05
C GLU A 465 -9.18 12.86 -9.79
N ALA A 466 -9.62 11.72 -9.24
CA ALA A 466 -10.61 11.74 -8.14
C ALA A 466 -10.17 12.47 -6.85
N LEU A 467 -8.88 12.47 -6.50
CA LEU A 467 -8.42 12.91 -5.17
C LEU A 467 -8.27 14.44 -4.99
N VAL A 468 -8.14 15.23 -6.06
CA VAL A 468 -7.85 16.68 -5.94
C VAL A 468 -9.12 17.53 -5.82
N ARG A 469 -10.24 17.11 -6.44
CA ARG A 469 -11.47 17.94 -6.51
C ARG A 469 -12.47 17.73 -5.38
N VAL A 470 -12.63 16.51 -4.85
CA VAL A 470 -13.62 16.26 -3.77
C VAL A 470 -13.18 16.92 -2.45
N VAL A 471 -11.89 16.80 -2.11
CA VAL A 471 -11.34 17.34 -0.85
C VAL A 471 -11.26 18.88 -0.87
N THR A 472 -10.94 19.50 -2.01
CA THR A 472 -10.90 20.98 -2.09
C THR A 472 -12.29 21.62 -2.09
N MET A 473 -13.30 20.98 -2.67
CA MET A 473 -14.68 21.51 -2.67
C MET A 473 -15.43 21.27 -1.35
N ALA A 474 -15.16 20.19 -0.62
CA ALA A 474 -15.86 19.91 0.65
C ALA A 474 -15.28 20.67 1.87
N VAL A 475 -13.95 20.84 1.94
CA VAL A 475 -13.28 21.25 3.20
C VAL A 475 -13.14 22.77 3.37
N THR A 476 -13.23 23.58 2.30
CA THR A 476 -12.97 25.04 2.38
C THR A 476 -14.20 25.94 2.58
N GLN A 477 -15.42 25.43 2.79
CA GLN A 477 -16.59 26.29 3.12
C GLN A 477 -17.50 25.88 4.28
N ILE A 478 -17.35 24.71 4.92
CA ILE A 478 -18.25 24.34 6.05
C ILE A 478 -17.70 24.67 7.45
N SER A 479 -16.39 24.87 7.61
CA SER A 479 -15.81 25.26 8.91
C SER A 479 -14.64 26.24 8.84
N GLN A 480 -14.93 27.51 8.52
CA GLN A 480 -14.33 28.60 9.29
C GLN A 480 -15.40 29.45 9.98
N THR A 481 -15.57 29.09 11.26
CA THR A 481 -15.85 29.95 12.41
C THR A 481 -17.25 30.55 12.59
N LYS A 482 -17.99 29.95 13.52
CA LYS A 482 -18.84 30.70 14.47
C LYS A 482 -17.97 31.72 15.22
N TYR A 483 -18.11 33.01 14.91
CA TYR A 483 -18.01 34.02 15.98
C TYR A 483 -18.90 35.25 15.69
N GLN A 484 -19.90 35.39 16.57
CA GLN A 484 -20.65 36.61 16.93
C GLN A 484 -21.89 37.08 16.14
N VAL A 485 -22.81 37.62 16.97
CA VAL A 485 -23.99 38.49 16.70
C VAL A 485 -25.28 37.86 16.14
N MET A 486 -26.05 37.29 17.08
CA MET A 486 -27.48 37.58 17.34
C MET A 486 -28.60 37.43 16.28
N LYS A 487 -29.67 36.78 16.79
CA LYS A 487 -31.11 37.11 16.68
C LYS A 487 -31.93 36.67 15.45
N ARG A 488 -32.75 35.65 15.73
CA ARG A 488 -34.24 35.63 15.67
C ARG A 488 -34.95 35.40 14.31
N VAL A 489 -35.77 34.32 14.37
CA VAL A 489 -37.24 34.27 14.16
C VAL A 489 -37.81 33.70 12.84
N LYS A 490 -38.43 32.51 13.01
CA LYS A 490 -39.65 31.94 12.37
C LYS A 490 -39.73 31.79 10.83
N GLY A 491 -40.00 30.55 10.41
CA GLY A 491 -41.34 30.22 9.91
C GLY A 491 -41.50 29.53 8.54
N SER A 492 -41.58 28.19 8.55
CA SER A 492 -42.74 27.40 8.05
C SER A 492 -43.19 27.39 6.56
N ILE A 493 -43.38 26.15 6.03
CA ILE A 493 -44.52 25.61 5.22
C ILE A 493 -44.32 25.09 3.76
N VAL A 494 -44.30 23.75 3.63
CA VAL A 494 -45.12 22.81 2.78
C VAL A 494 -45.03 22.73 1.21
N CYS A 495 -44.34 21.67 0.74
CA CYS A 495 -44.73 20.49 -0.09
C CYS A 495 -45.49 20.50 -1.46
N LYS A 496 -45.17 19.42 -2.24
CA LYS A 496 -45.86 18.69 -3.37
C LYS A 496 -45.54 19.14 -4.81
N GLY A 497 -45.36 18.25 -5.82
CA GLY A 497 -45.22 16.77 -5.87
C GLY A 497 -45.46 16.14 -7.27
N SER A 498 -45.00 14.88 -7.54
CA SER A 498 -45.29 13.97 -8.71
C SER A 498 -44.91 14.45 -10.14
N ALA A 499 -44.74 13.68 -11.25
CA ALA A 499 -44.44 12.26 -11.64
C ALA A 499 -44.27 12.23 -13.21
N GLY A 500 -43.84 11.20 -13.97
CA GLY A 500 -43.27 9.85 -13.75
C GLY A 500 -43.34 8.93 -15.02
N ALA A 501 -42.33 8.08 -15.29
CA ALA A 501 -42.19 7.12 -16.45
C ALA A 501 -42.03 7.76 -17.87
N VAL A 502 -41.59 7.11 -18.97
CA VAL A 502 -41.54 5.68 -19.43
C VAL A 502 -40.30 5.40 -20.33
N SER A 503 -39.93 4.12 -20.53
CA SER A 503 -38.82 3.56 -21.33
C SER A 503 -38.98 3.50 -22.86
N ALA A 504 -37.87 3.44 -23.63
CA ALA A 504 -37.76 2.76 -24.94
C ALA A 504 -36.30 2.39 -25.32
N THR A 505 -36.11 1.34 -26.14
CA THR A 505 -34.81 0.68 -26.45
C THR A 505 -34.53 0.60 -27.96
N ALA A 506 -33.29 0.84 -28.43
CA ALA A 506 -32.73 0.38 -29.74
C ALA A 506 -31.20 0.72 -29.84
N VAL A 507 -30.21 -0.17 -29.70
CA VAL A 507 -29.75 -1.32 -30.55
C VAL A 507 -29.07 -0.92 -31.89
N VAL A 508 -27.72 -0.92 -31.90
CA VAL A 508 -26.70 -0.87 -33.02
C VAL A 508 -26.79 0.28 -34.06
N VAL A 509 -25.73 0.80 -34.72
CA VAL A 509 -24.47 0.22 -35.28
C VAL A 509 -23.30 1.24 -35.26
N GLY A 510 -22.10 0.79 -34.89
CA GLY A 510 -20.81 1.15 -35.54
C GLY A 510 -20.16 2.53 -35.37
N GLY A 511 -18.88 2.55 -34.95
CA GLY A 511 -17.87 3.47 -35.50
C GLY A 511 -17.54 4.76 -34.72
N GLN A 512 -16.66 4.63 -33.72
CA GLN A 512 -15.77 5.65 -33.13
C GLN A 512 -16.32 6.99 -32.57
N ALA A 513 -15.89 7.26 -31.32
CA ALA A 513 -15.73 8.58 -30.70
C ALA A 513 -16.95 9.53 -30.72
N ALA A 514 -17.84 9.37 -29.73
CA ALA A 514 -18.84 10.37 -29.38
C ALA A 514 -18.82 10.69 -27.88
N LEU A 515 -18.93 11.99 -27.55
CA LEU A 515 -19.07 12.50 -26.19
C LEU A 515 -20.34 11.96 -25.53
N ALA A 516 -20.30 11.79 -24.21
CA ALA A 516 -21.49 11.70 -23.38
C ALA A 516 -21.58 12.93 -22.46
N VAL A 517 -22.44 13.90 -22.81
CA VAL A 517 -22.86 14.99 -21.92
C VAL A 517 -24.39 15.04 -21.93
N GLY A 518 -24.99 14.86 -20.76
CA GLY A 518 -26.44 14.94 -20.55
C GLY A 518 -26.83 14.28 -19.22
N ALA A 519 -27.55 14.91 -18.29
CA ALA A 519 -28.12 16.26 -18.35
C ALA A 519 -28.40 16.85 -16.96
N ALA A 520 -28.22 18.17 -16.83
CA ALA A 520 -29.03 19.06 -15.99
C ALA A 520 -28.71 20.54 -16.31
N GLY A 521 -29.57 21.23 -17.06
CA GLY A 521 -29.40 22.65 -17.38
C GLY A 521 -30.40 23.13 -18.43
N GLY A 522 -31.13 24.21 -18.16
CA GLY A 522 -32.24 24.68 -18.99
C GLY A 522 -31.84 25.24 -20.36
N LEU A 523 -32.84 25.24 -21.26
CA LEU A 523 -32.81 25.52 -22.71
C LEU A 523 -32.12 26.84 -23.21
N VAL A 524 -31.59 27.67 -22.33
CA VAL A 524 -30.93 28.95 -22.68
C VAL A 524 -29.40 28.89 -22.52
N GLY A 525 -28.88 28.05 -21.62
CA GLY A 525 -27.42 27.96 -21.39
C GLY A 525 -26.65 27.29 -22.54
N GLY A 526 -27.30 26.41 -23.30
CA GLY A 526 -26.67 25.64 -24.37
C GLY A 526 -26.20 26.48 -25.58
N ALA A 527 -26.96 27.52 -25.95
CA ALA A 527 -26.59 28.38 -27.06
C ALA A 527 -25.35 29.23 -26.74
N ILE A 528 -25.39 29.93 -25.59
CA ILE A 528 -24.31 30.82 -25.12
C ILE A 528 -23.02 30.02 -24.86
N GLY A 529 -23.15 28.83 -24.25
CA GLY A 529 -22.00 27.95 -24.02
C GLY A 529 -21.41 27.36 -25.30
N HIS A 530 -22.19 27.18 -26.37
CA HIS A 530 -21.69 26.70 -27.65
C HIS A 530 -20.97 27.80 -28.44
N GLU A 531 -21.53 29.01 -28.47
CA GLU A 531 -20.98 30.18 -29.17
C GLU A 531 -19.65 30.63 -28.54
N ALA A 532 -19.60 30.76 -27.21
CA ALA A 532 -18.37 31.10 -26.47
C ALA A 532 -17.27 30.03 -26.56
N ALA A 533 -17.62 28.77 -26.87
CA ALA A 533 -16.67 27.68 -27.08
C ALA A 533 -16.16 27.57 -28.53
N GLN A 534 -16.88 28.11 -29.52
CA GLN A 534 -16.42 28.15 -30.91
C GLN A 534 -15.32 29.20 -31.13
N GLU A 535 -15.29 30.27 -30.33
CA GLU A 535 -14.26 31.33 -30.38
C GLU A 535 -12.99 31.04 -29.56
N ALA A 536 -12.78 29.79 -29.13
CA ALA A 536 -11.66 29.41 -28.26
C ALA A 536 -10.52 28.72 -29.02
N GLU A 537 -9.28 29.18 -28.82
CA GLU A 537 -8.11 28.60 -29.51
C GLU A 537 -7.55 27.36 -28.81
N THR A 538 -7.88 27.15 -27.52
CA THR A 538 -7.45 25.98 -26.75
C THR A 538 -8.54 25.48 -25.81
N VAL A 539 -8.44 24.21 -25.36
CA VAL A 539 -9.42 23.59 -24.45
C VAL A 539 -9.52 24.34 -23.10
N LEU A 540 -8.41 24.89 -22.60
CA LEU A 540 -8.42 25.66 -21.35
C LEU A 540 -9.07 27.04 -21.54
N ASP A 541 -8.82 27.70 -22.68
CA ASP A 541 -9.46 28.97 -23.06
C ASP A 541 -10.98 28.82 -23.22
N ALA A 542 -11.44 27.70 -23.82
CA ALA A 542 -12.87 27.39 -23.94
C ALA A 542 -13.57 27.30 -22.57
N VAL A 543 -12.93 26.61 -21.61
CA VAL A 543 -13.45 26.48 -20.24
C VAL A 543 -13.51 27.83 -19.52
N ILE A 544 -12.50 28.69 -19.71
CA ILE A 544 -12.47 30.04 -19.12
C ILE A 544 -13.57 30.91 -19.74
N LYS A 545 -13.68 30.98 -21.08
CA LYS A 545 -14.68 31.80 -21.79
C LYS A 545 -16.11 31.42 -21.44
N VAL A 546 -16.42 30.12 -21.41
CA VAL A 546 -17.74 29.62 -20.97
C VAL A 546 -18.02 29.97 -19.50
N GLY A 547 -17.03 29.85 -18.62
CA GLY A 547 -17.14 30.26 -17.21
C GLY A 547 -17.45 31.75 -17.04
N THR A 548 -16.78 32.62 -17.80
CA THR A 548 -17.04 34.07 -17.78
C THR A 548 -18.41 34.43 -18.31
N ALA A 549 -18.84 33.85 -19.45
CA ALA A 549 -20.15 34.14 -20.05
C ALA A 549 -21.32 33.77 -19.13
N LEU A 550 -21.25 32.61 -18.47
CA LEU A 550 -22.27 32.18 -17.49
C LEU A 550 -22.28 33.07 -16.23
N THR A 551 -21.12 33.57 -15.80
CA THR A 551 -21.01 34.49 -14.67
C THR A 551 -21.63 35.86 -14.98
N GLU A 552 -21.43 36.34 -16.21
CA GLU A 552 -22.02 37.59 -16.71
C GLU A 552 -23.54 37.49 -16.86
N GLN A 553 -24.04 36.39 -17.45
CA GLN A 553 -25.47 36.12 -17.55
C GLN A 553 -26.14 36.04 -16.17
N ARG A 554 -25.49 35.40 -15.20
CA ARG A 554 -25.97 35.34 -13.80
C ARG A 554 -26.04 36.74 -13.17
N ARG A 555 -25.05 37.59 -13.42
CA ARG A 555 -25.03 38.98 -12.93
C ARG A 555 -26.21 39.79 -13.48
N ASN A 556 -26.44 39.71 -14.79
CA ASN A 556 -27.55 40.38 -15.46
C ASN A 556 -28.92 39.85 -14.97
N LEU A 557 -29.03 38.55 -14.70
CA LEU A 557 -30.27 37.95 -14.18
C LEU A 557 -30.58 38.44 -12.75
N ILE A 558 -29.58 38.53 -11.88
CA ILE A 558 -29.72 39.06 -10.52
C ILE A 558 -30.17 40.53 -10.58
N GLN A 559 -29.52 41.34 -11.42
CA GLN A 559 -29.88 42.75 -11.57
C GLN A 559 -31.30 42.94 -12.14
N SER A 560 -31.73 42.08 -13.07
CA SER A 560 -33.11 42.09 -13.58
C SER A 560 -34.18 41.67 -12.57
N LEU A 561 -33.80 41.00 -11.47
CA LEU A 561 -34.70 40.64 -10.38
C LEU A 561 -34.79 41.76 -9.32
N GLU A 562 -33.70 42.53 -9.14
CA GLU A 562 -33.65 43.69 -8.25
C GLU A 562 -34.41 44.91 -8.82
N ASP A 563 -34.51 45.04 -10.15
CA ASP A 563 -35.25 46.13 -10.84
C ASP A 563 -36.77 45.86 -11.02
N THR A 564 -37.33 44.81 -10.39
CA THR A 564 -38.79 44.54 -10.43
C THR A 564 -39.50 45.26 -9.26
N PRO A 565 -40.47 46.16 -9.53
CA PRO A 565 -41.04 47.07 -8.52
C PRO A 565 -42.04 46.45 -7.52
#